data_AF-D6WWV1-F1
#
_entry.id   AF-D6WWV1-F1
#
_cell.length_a   1.000
_cell.length_b   1.000
_cell.length_c   1.000
_cell.angle_alpha   90.00
_cell.angle_beta   90.00
_cell.angle_gamma   90.00
#
_symmetry.space_group_name_H-M   'P 1'
#
loop_
_entity.id
_entity.type
_entity.pdbx_description
1 polymer ?
#
loop_
_entity_poly.entity_id
_entity_poly.type
_entity_poly.pdbx_seq_one_letter_code
_entity_poly.pdbx_strand_id
1 'polypeptide(L)'
;MRPTIFLLISVILVVNSGSQYCEPKDEFPDDNSDTADTEWDLFMDKLDQVTLKKNYTKPCKRHPDQQVVINASSPILWELRFDLYNKRQQKEEKTIEQCYSENQGKTPNTGCNTEGFRECMKSARRAMLEDLNSKWWESKINKKLEEKAEAC
;
A
#
# COMPACT_ATOMS: atom_id res chain seq x y z
N MET A 1 57.23 -28.55 2.10
CA MET A 1 56.55 -27.41 1.43
C MET A 1 55.06 -27.68 1.46
N ARG A 2 54.27 -26.87 2.19
CA ARG A 2 52.80 -27.03 2.28
C ARG A 2 52.13 -26.17 1.19
N PRO A 3 51.11 -26.66 0.48
CA PRO A 3 50.34 -25.82 -0.43
C PRO A 3 49.32 -25.01 0.36
N THR A 4 49.36 -23.70 0.21
CA THR A 4 48.36 -22.78 0.75
C THR A 4 47.11 -22.86 -0.12
N ILE A 5 46.02 -23.40 0.41
CA ILE A 5 44.71 -23.38 -0.23
C ILE A 5 44.16 -21.95 -0.07
N PHE A 6 44.15 -21.18 -1.16
CA PHE A 6 43.39 -19.94 -1.24
C PHE A 6 41.92 -20.30 -1.46
N LEU A 7 41.15 -20.31 -0.37
CA LEU A 7 39.70 -20.37 -0.41
C LEU A 7 39.18 -19.01 -0.86
N LEU A 8 38.87 -18.88 -2.15
CA LEU A 8 38.09 -17.78 -2.69
C LEU A 8 36.64 -17.96 -2.20
N ILE A 9 36.31 -17.25 -1.12
CA ILE A 9 34.92 -17.06 -0.69
C ILE A 9 34.30 -16.10 -1.68
N SER A 10 33.64 -16.65 -2.70
CA SER A 10 32.75 -15.87 -3.56
C SER A 10 31.56 -15.43 -2.71
N VAL A 11 31.61 -14.20 -2.21
CA VAL A 11 30.44 -13.52 -1.66
C VAL A 11 29.47 -13.34 -2.83
N ILE A 12 28.47 -14.21 -2.92
CA ILE A 12 27.34 -14.01 -3.81
C ILE A 12 26.59 -12.80 -3.24
N LEU A 13 26.89 -11.62 -3.77
CA LEU A 13 25.98 -10.48 -3.70
C LEU A 13 24.72 -10.92 -4.46
N VAL A 14 23.71 -11.35 -3.71
CA VAL A 14 22.33 -11.38 -4.19
C VAL A 14 21.96 -9.92 -4.40
N VAL A 15 22.24 -9.41 -5.60
CA VAL A 15 21.66 -8.17 -6.08
C VAL A 15 20.17 -8.46 -6.15
N ASN A 16 19.44 -7.97 -5.15
CA ASN A 16 17.99 -7.96 -5.15
C ASN A 16 17.60 -7.20 -6.42
N SER A 17 17.32 -7.91 -7.51
CA SER A 17 16.94 -7.31 -8.78
C SER A 17 15.74 -6.44 -8.47
N GLY A 18 15.93 -5.11 -8.61
CA GLY A 18 14.99 -4.10 -8.16
C GLY A 18 13.58 -4.52 -8.52
N SER A 19 12.69 -4.44 -7.53
CA SER A 19 11.27 -4.73 -7.67
C SER A 19 10.78 -4.22 -9.03
N GLN A 20 10.47 -5.15 -9.92
CA GLN A 20 10.06 -4.83 -11.28
C GLN A 20 8.59 -4.39 -11.16
N TYR A 21 8.31 -3.12 -11.35
CA TYR A 21 6.95 -2.59 -11.32
C TYR A 21 6.53 -2.24 -12.75
N CYS A 22 5.27 -2.52 -13.09
CA CYS A 22 4.71 -2.04 -14.34
C CYS A 22 4.55 -0.53 -14.20
N GLU A 23 4.95 0.24 -15.21
CA GLU A 23 4.57 1.65 -15.23
C GLU A 23 3.07 1.74 -15.54
N PRO A 24 2.33 2.74 -15.05
CA PRO A 24 0.91 2.88 -15.34
C PRO A 24 0.59 2.79 -16.84
N LYS A 25 1.45 3.34 -17.71
CA LYS A 25 1.31 3.26 -19.17
C LYS A 25 1.33 1.83 -19.74
N ASP A 26 1.98 0.89 -19.06
CA ASP A 26 2.07 -0.51 -19.49
C ASP A 26 0.78 -1.28 -19.13
N GLU A 27 0.06 -0.82 -18.11
CA GLU A 27 -1.22 -1.37 -17.67
C GLU A 27 -2.41 -0.80 -18.44
N PHE A 28 -2.27 0.37 -19.07
CA PHE A 28 -3.32 1.07 -19.81
C PHE A 28 -2.87 1.43 -21.24
N PRO A 29 -2.59 0.45 -22.12
CA PRO A 29 -1.98 0.70 -23.42
C PRO A 29 -2.89 1.43 -24.43
N ASP A 30 -4.21 1.46 -24.21
CA ASP A 30 -5.20 2.13 -25.08
C ASP A 30 -5.71 3.46 -24.52
N ASP A 31 -5.29 3.87 -23.32
CA ASP A 31 -5.60 5.19 -22.79
C ASP A 31 -4.63 6.22 -23.37
N ASN A 32 -4.98 6.75 -24.55
CA ASN A 32 -4.46 8.03 -25.06
C ASN A 32 -4.93 9.24 -24.21
N SER A 33 -5.39 8.98 -22.99
CA SER A 33 -6.12 9.92 -22.19
C SER A 33 -5.19 10.46 -21.12
N ASP A 34 -4.88 11.75 -21.23
CA ASP A 34 -4.46 12.61 -20.12
C ASP A 34 -5.58 12.70 -19.03
N THR A 35 -6.41 11.66 -18.85
CA THR A 35 -7.53 11.67 -17.91
C THR A 35 -7.10 11.11 -16.58
N ALA A 36 -7.07 11.99 -15.59
CA ALA A 36 -6.71 11.76 -14.19
C ALA A 36 -7.72 10.88 -13.40
N ASP A 37 -8.37 9.91 -14.03
CA ASP A 37 -9.52 9.20 -13.46
C ASP A 37 -9.40 7.66 -13.52
N THR A 38 -8.17 7.12 -13.47
CA THR A 38 -8.02 5.65 -13.37
C THR A 38 -8.49 5.15 -11.99
N GLU A 39 -8.89 3.88 -11.88
CA GLU A 39 -9.25 3.27 -10.57
C GLU A 39 -8.07 3.33 -9.58
N TRP A 40 -6.84 3.44 -10.09
CA TRP A 40 -5.64 3.65 -9.30
C TRP A 40 -5.58 5.06 -8.71
N ASP A 41 -5.82 6.08 -9.53
CA ASP A 41 -5.81 7.48 -9.09
C ASP A 41 -6.90 7.71 -8.04
N LEU A 42 -8.11 7.19 -8.27
CA LEU A 42 -9.20 7.23 -7.31
C LEU A 42 -8.84 6.56 -5.98
N PHE A 43 -8.09 5.44 -6.02
CA PHE A 43 -7.62 4.76 -4.83
C PHE A 43 -6.60 5.60 -4.06
N MET A 44 -5.56 6.10 -4.75
CA MET A 44 -4.51 6.91 -4.15
C MET A 44 -5.06 8.20 -3.56
N ASP A 45 -5.98 8.87 -4.26
CA ASP A 45 -6.65 10.07 -3.77
C ASP A 45 -7.46 9.82 -2.50
N LYS A 46 -8.23 8.72 -2.45
CA LYS A 46 -8.98 8.36 -1.24
C LYS A 46 -8.06 7.97 -0.10
N LEU A 47 -6.99 7.23 -0.37
CA LEU A 47 -5.99 6.87 0.63
C LEU A 47 -5.35 8.13 1.23
N ASP A 48 -5.02 9.12 0.41
CA ASP A 48 -4.48 10.41 0.85
C ASP A 48 -5.51 11.24 1.63
N GLN A 49 -6.77 11.24 1.21
CA GLN A 49 -7.85 11.91 1.95
C GLN A 49 -8.00 11.35 3.37
N VAL A 50 -7.90 10.02 3.52
CA VAL A 50 -8.00 9.34 4.82
C VAL A 50 -6.75 9.55 5.68
N THR A 51 -5.56 9.52 5.09
CA THR A 51 -4.31 9.42 5.88
C THR A 51 -3.50 10.70 5.98
N LEU A 52 -3.66 11.64 5.05
CA LEU A 52 -2.85 12.87 4.97
C LEU A 52 -3.68 14.16 5.09
N LYS A 53 -4.89 14.18 4.53
CA LYS A 53 -5.70 15.42 4.47
C LYS A 53 -6.63 15.60 5.67
N LYS A 54 -6.78 14.58 6.54
CA LYS A 54 -7.69 14.60 7.69
C LYS A 54 -6.94 14.66 9.01
N ASN A 55 -7.38 15.58 9.88
CA ASN A 55 -6.99 15.60 11.28
C ASN A 55 -8.12 14.98 12.11
N TYR A 56 -7.76 14.02 12.95
CA TYR A 56 -8.67 13.37 13.87
C TYR A 56 -8.43 13.93 15.26
N THR A 57 -9.47 14.48 15.87
CA THR A 57 -9.37 15.22 17.13
C THR A 57 -10.33 14.67 18.16
N LYS A 58 -9.90 14.63 19.43
CA LYS A 58 -10.77 14.27 20.55
C LYS A 58 -10.38 15.05 21.81
N PRO A 59 -11.34 15.63 22.56
CA PRO A 59 -11.05 16.27 23.85
C PRO A 59 -10.46 15.28 24.85
N CYS A 60 -9.55 15.75 25.69
CA CYS A 60 -9.00 15.00 26.80
C CYS A 60 -10.06 14.77 27.88
N LYS A 61 -10.04 13.60 28.53
CA LYS A 61 -11.09 13.20 29.48
C LYS A 61 -10.93 13.89 30.83
N ARG A 62 -9.69 14.12 31.28
CA ARG A 62 -9.42 14.81 32.56
C ARG A 62 -9.30 16.33 32.40
N HIS A 63 -8.89 16.80 31.22
CA HIS A 63 -8.73 18.22 30.89
C HIS A 63 -9.44 18.57 29.57
N PRO A 64 -10.78 18.80 29.57
CA PRO A 64 -11.55 19.00 28.34
C PRO A 64 -11.16 20.23 27.50
N ASP A 65 -10.38 21.15 28.07
CA ASP A 65 -9.76 22.29 27.39
C ASP A 65 -8.56 21.88 26.51
N GLN A 66 -8.04 20.67 26.69
CA GLN A 66 -7.00 20.06 25.89
C GLN A 66 -7.57 19.07 24.87
N GLN A 67 -6.85 18.87 23.77
CA GLN A 67 -7.25 17.96 22.70
C GLN A 67 -6.10 17.04 22.28
N VAL A 68 -6.44 15.78 22.07
CA VAL A 68 -5.61 14.84 21.33
C VAL A 68 -5.84 15.07 19.85
N VAL A 69 -4.74 15.15 19.10
CA VAL A 69 -4.77 15.26 17.64
C VAL A 69 -3.94 14.13 17.04
N ILE A 70 -4.56 13.37 16.13
CA ILE A 70 -3.89 12.46 15.20
C ILE A 70 -3.95 13.14 13.82
N ASN A 71 -2.80 13.63 13.35
CA ASN A 71 -2.65 14.33 12.07
C ASN A 71 -1.74 13.53 11.12
N ALA A 72 -1.47 14.07 9.93
CA ALA A 72 -0.64 13.44 8.90
C ALA A 72 0.77 13.01 9.37
N SER A 73 1.34 13.68 10.37
CA SER A 73 2.65 13.33 10.94
C SER A 73 2.58 12.20 11.98
N SER A 74 1.37 11.75 12.34
CA SER A 74 1.19 10.71 13.34
C SER A 74 1.62 9.34 12.81
N PRO A 75 2.47 8.59 13.55
CA PRO A 75 2.81 7.21 13.20
C PRO A 75 1.58 6.31 13.03
N ILE A 76 0.48 6.62 13.72
CA ILE A 76 -0.78 5.88 13.63
C ILE A 76 -1.38 5.95 12.22
N LEU A 77 -1.35 7.14 11.59
CA LEU A 77 -1.86 7.28 10.22
C LEU A 77 -0.91 6.65 9.21
N TRP A 78 0.40 6.64 9.48
CA TRP A 78 1.37 5.97 8.62
C TRP A 78 1.20 4.45 8.63
N GLU A 79 1.05 3.85 9.82
CA GLU A 79 0.71 2.43 9.96
C GLU A 79 -0.64 2.11 9.31
N LEU A 80 -1.64 2.99 9.47
CA LEU A 80 -2.92 2.80 8.82
C LEU A 80 -2.81 2.83 7.30
N ARG A 81 -2.02 3.74 6.73
CA ARG A 81 -1.77 3.80 5.30
C ARG A 81 -1.16 2.49 4.80
N PHE A 82 -0.17 1.97 5.52
CA PHE A 82 0.44 0.69 5.19
C PHE A 82 -0.59 -0.45 5.23
N ASP A 83 -1.45 -0.49 6.24
CA ASP A 83 -2.50 -1.50 6.34
C ASP A 83 -3.52 -1.39 5.20
N LEU A 84 -3.98 -0.18 4.87
CA LEU A 84 -4.96 0.05 3.79
C LEU A 84 -4.40 -0.28 2.40
N TYR A 85 -3.08 -0.10 2.22
CA TYR A 85 -2.41 -0.40 0.97
C TYR A 85 -2.06 -1.89 0.83
N ASN A 86 -1.58 -2.53 1.90
CA ASN A 86 -0.99 -3.88 1.83
C ASN A 86 -1.86 -4.99 2.40
N LYS A 87 -2.83 -4.68 3.28
CA LYS A 87 -3.68 -5.71 3.92
C LYS A 87 -5.06 -5.70 3.32
N ARG A 88 -5.53 -6.91 2.98
CA ARG A 88 -6.86 -7.16 2.41
C ARG A 88 -7.83 -7.60 3.50
N GLN A 89 -9.03 -7.03 3.49
CA GLN A 89 -10.13 -7.57 4.31
C GLN A 89 -10.76 -8.79 3.62
N GLN A 90 -10.99 -8.69 2.31
CA GLN A 90 -11.54 -9.78 1.49
C GLN A 90 -10.39 -10.66 0.98
N LYS A 91 -10.19 -11.81 1.63
CA LYS A 91 -9.10 -12.77 1.30
C LYS A 91 -9.30 -13.54 0.00
N GLU A 92 -10.52 -13.55 -0.53
CA GLU A 92 -10.86 -14.27 -1.78
C GLU A 92 -10.37 -13.52 -3.03
N GLU A 93 -10.08 -12.23 -2.89
CA GLU A 93 -9.59 -11.38 -3.96
C GLU A 93 -8.09 -11.17 -3.86
N LYS A 94 -7.44 -11.07 -5.03
CA LYS A 94 -5.99 -10.96 -5.12
C LYS A 94 -5.48 -9.60 -4.67
N THR A 95 -4.29 -9.57 -4.08
CA THR A 95 -3.52 -8.36 -3.83
C THR A 95 -2.81 -7.89 -5.10
N ILE A 96 -2.41 -6.62 -5.13
CA ILE A 96 -1.49 -6.10 -6.16
C ILE A 96 -0.22 -6.96 -6.24
N GLU A 97 0.35 -7.33 -5.09
CA GLU A 97 1.55 -8.18 -5.03
C GLU A 97 1.33 -9.57 -5.63
N GLN A 98 0.15 -10.18 -5.40
CA GLN A 98 -0.21 -11.46 -6.01
C GLN A 98 -0.37 -11.32 -7.53
N CYS A 99 -0.99 -10.23 -8.00
CA CYS A 99 -1.07 -9.94 -9.43
C CYS A 99 0.32 -9.83 -10.06
N TYR A 100 1.26 -9.16 -9.41
CA TYR A 100 2.64 -9.11 -9.85
C TYR A 100 3.31 -10.50 -9.82
N SER A 101 3.24 -11.21 -8.71
CA SER A 101 3.93 -12.49 -8.51
C SER A 101 3.47 -13.58 -9.48
N GLU A 102 2.17 -13.65 -9.77
CA GLU A 102 1.59 -14.66 -10.65
C GLU A 102 1.85 -14.37 -12.15
N ASN A 103 2.11 -13.11 -12.51
CA ASN A 103 2.28 -12.69 -13.91
C ASN A 103 3.73 -12.29 -14.26
N GLN A 104 4.64 -12.16 -13.29
CA GLN A 104 6.07 -11.86 -13.51
C GLN A 104 6.93 -13.08 -13.88
N GLY A 105 6.34 -14.26 -14.00
CA GLY A 105 7.08 -15.51 -14.06
C GLY A 105 7.90 -15.83 -15.32
N LYS A 106 8.01 -14.99 -16.37
CA LYS A 106 8.66 -15.44 -17.63
C LYS A 106 9.55 -14.46 -18.39
N THR A 107 9.45 -13.16 -18.20
CA THR A 107 10.33 -12.18 -18.90
C THR A 107 10.15 -10.79 -18.29
N PRO A 108 11.21 -9.97 -18.17
CA PRO A 108 11.10 -8.59 -17.67
C PRO A 108 10.15 -7.77 -18.56
N ASN A 109 9.18 -7.07 -17.96
CA ASN A 109 8.24 -6.11 -18.58
C ASN A 109 7.24 -6.63 -19.64
N THR A 110 7.22 -7.91 -20.02
CA THR A 110 6.24 -8.43 -21.00
C THR A 110 4.97 -9.02 -20.38
N GLY A 111 4.89 -9.15 -19.06
CA GLY A 111 3.65 -9.60 -18.38
C GLY A 111 2.62 -8.47 -18.17
N CYS A 112 3.09 -7.22 -18.12
CA CYS A 112 2.29 -6.03 -17.77
C CYS A 112 1.19 -5.69 -18.79
N ASN A 113 1.42 -6.05 -20.06
CA ASN A 113 0.48 -5.80 -21.15
C ASN A 113 -0.40 -7.01 -21.47
N THR A 114 -0.38 -8.06 -20.63
CA THR A 114 -1.28 -9.19 -20.81
C THR A 114 -2.67 -8.84 -20.27
N GLU A 115 -3.71 -9.29 -20.96
CA GLU A 115 -5.10 -9.09 -20.52
C GLU A 115 -5.34 -9.66 -19.11
N GLY A 116 -4.79 -10.85 -18.83
CA GLY A 116 -4.91 -11.48 -17.51
C GLY A 116 -4.28 -10.67 -16.38
N PHE A 117 -3.12 -10.05 -16.61
CA PHE A 117 -2.50 -9.17 -15.61
C PHE A 117 -3.32 -7.90 -15.40
N ARG A 118 -3.77 -7.25 -16.48
CA ARG A 118 -4.61 -6.04 -16.39
C ARG A 118 -5.90 -6.28 -15.62
N GLU A 119 -6.59 -7.38 -15.90
CA GLU A 119 -7.82 -7.74 -15.19
C GLU A 119 -7.55 -8.09 -13.71
N CYS A 120 -6.42 -8.74 -13.40
CA CYS A 120 -6.00 -8.97 -12.01
C CYS A 120 -5.80 -7.64 -11.27
N MET A 121 -5.00 -6.73 -11.84
CA MET A 121 -4.69 -5.43 -11.24
C MET A 121 -5.96 -4.58 -11.06
N LYS A 122 -6.86 -4.59 -12.03
CA LYS A 122 -8.16 -3.92 -11.96
C LYS A 122 -9.04 -4.47 -10.84
N SER A 123 -9.15 -5.80 -10.74
CA SER A 123 -9.88 -6.46 -9.64
C SER A 123 -9.28 -6.11 -8.27
N ALA A 124 -7.95 -6.19 -8.13
CA ALA A 124 -7.26 -5.83 -6.89
C ALA A 124 -7.56 -4.38 -6.48
N ARG A 125 -7.44 -3.42 -7.41
CA ARG A 125 -7.72 -1.99 -7.17
C ARG A 125 -9.14 -1.71 -6.75
N ARG A 126 -10.13 -2.29 -7.44
CA ARG A 126 -11.55 -2.12 -7.11
C ARG A 126 -11.84 -2.52 -5.68
N ALA A 127 -11.25 -3.62 -5.25
CA ALA A 127 -11.51 -4.07 -3.91
C ALA A 127 -10.70 -3.34 -2.83
N MET A 128 -9.52 -2.81 -3.15
CA MET A 128 -8.84 -1.86 -2.24
C MET A 128 -9.67 -0.59 -2.04
N LEU A 129 -10.34 -0.12 -3.11
CA LEU A 129 -11.32 0.98 -3.03
C LEU A 129 -12.53 0.63 -2.16
N GLU A 130 -13.06 -0.58 -2.27
CA GLU A 130 -14.15 -1.07 -1.40
C GLU A 130 -13.71 -1.15 0.06
N ASP A 131 -12.51 -1.65 0.34
CA ASP A 131 -11.95 -1.72 1.69
C ASP A 131 -11.85 -0.31 2.31
N LEU A 132 -11.45 0.71 1.53
CA LEU A 132 -11.51 2.11 1.96
C LEU A 132 -12.95 2.59 2.23
N ASN A 133 -13.90 2.25 1.35
CA ASN A 133 -15.31 2.66 1.47
C ASN A 133 -16.04 1.99 2.64
N SER A 134 -15.61 0.80 3.07
CA SER A 134 -16.20 0.07 4.20
C SER A 134 -15.95 0.73 5.56
N LYS A 135 -15.01 1.70 5.63
CA LYS A 135 -14.70 2.50 6.82
C LYS A 135 -14.26 1.71 8.06
N TRP A 136 -13.86 0.44 7.92
CA TRP A 136 -13.34 -0.35 9.06
C TRP A 136 -12.20 0.35 9.79
N TRP A 137 -11.39 1.10 9.03
CA TRP A 137 -10.26 1.89 9.52
C TRP A 137 -10.68 3.02 10.48
N GLU A 138 -11.90 3.56 10.37
CA GLU A 138 -12.39 4.61 11.27
C GLU A 138 -12.43 4.11 12.72
N SER A 139 -12.85 2.86 12.91
CA SER A 139 -12.86 2.22 14.23
C SER A 139 -11.46 2.13 14.84
N LYS A 140 -10.45 1.81 14.04
CA LYS A 140 -9.04 1.74 14.49
C LYS A 140 -8.54 3.11 14.96
N ILE A 141 -8.83 4.18 14.22
CA ILE A 141 -8.45 5.54 14.60
C ILE A 141 -9.22 6.00 15.84
N ASN A 142 -10.54 5.79 15.88
CA ASN A 142 -11.38 6.19 17.00
C ASN A 142 -10.97 5.51 18.29
N LYS A 143 -10.62 4.21 18.24
CA LYS A 143 -10.06 3.49 19.39
C LYS A 143 -8.75 4.13 19.88
N LYS A 144 -7.84 4.48 18.97
CA LYS A 144 -6.57 5.13 19.34
C LYS A 144 -6.76 6.55 19.87
N LEU A 145 -7.73 7.29 19.35
CA LEU A 145 -8.14 8.58 19.89
C LEU A 145 -8.68 8.44 21.31
N GLU A 146 -9.55 7.45 21.56
CA GLU A 146 -10.08 7.18 22.90
C GLU A 146 -8.96 6.86 23.89
N GLU A 147 -8.10 5.89 23.56
CA GLU A 147 -6.98 5.48 24.41
C GLU A 147 -6.09 6.67 24.80
N LYS A 148 -5.81 7.58 23.84
CA LYS A 148 -5.03 8.79 24.11
C LYS A 148 -5.81 9.83 24.91
N ALA A 149 -7.10 10.01 24.61
CA ALA A 149 -7.97 10.95 25.29
C ALA A 149 -8.22 10.58 26.76
N GLU A 150 -8.19 9.29 27.09
CA GLU A 150 -8.28 8.78 28.47
C GLU A 150 -6.97 8.90 29.25
N ALA A 151 -5.83 8.92 28.52
CA ALA A 151 -4.50 9.09 29.08
C ALA A 151 -4.14 10.57 29.34
N CYS A 152 -4.89 11.48 28.72
CA CYS A 152 -5.02 12.87 29.14
C CYS A 152 -6.39 13.12 29.83
#